data_AF-A0AAV7V0N5-F1
#
_entry.id   AF-A0AAV7V0N5-F1
#
_cell.length_a   1.000
_cell.length_b   1.000
_cell.length_c   1.000
_cell.angle_alpha   90.00
_cell.angle_beta   90.00
_cell.angle_gamma   90.00
#
_symmetry.space_group_name_H-M   'P 1'
#
loop_
_entity.id
_entity.type
_entity.pdbx_description
1 polymer ?
#
loop_
_entity_poly.entity_id
_entity_poly.type
_entity_poly.pdbx_seq_one_letter_code
_entity_poly.pdbx_strand_id
1 'polypeptide(L)'
;MGQVIRDSIPHHLNWTPRPINDEKTYEKCKSSNDKASRRRTAKASDLQIGDFVLMKDQTPGSKFRLPFEHRPWIIVQRQGTIVVARCKTEEFTRNISAFKCYYPAMSLSTPSPRAEPFPDRLASPAVDAWAPIGQTVAPNQEDVSASPQEDSMREPLLMPSEHKADCPAHTSYAI
;
A
#
# COMPACT_ATOMS: atom_id res chain seq x y z
N MET A 1 -17.71 34.99 -34.06
CA MET A 1 -16.82 34.43 -35.11
C MET A 1 -16.28 33.11 -34.58
N GLY A 2 -16.97 31.99 -34.83
CA GLY A 2 -16.62 30.66 -34.30
C GLY A 2 -15.59 29.97 -35.19
N GLN A 3 -14.61 29.30 -34.57
CA GLN A 3 -13.62 28.49 -35.28
C GLN A 3 -14.25 27.18 -35.75
N VAL A 4 -14.15 26.90 -37.04
CA VAL A 4 -14.57 25.64 -37.65
C VAL A 4 -13.47 24.61 -37.43
N ILE A 5 -13.72 23.63 -36.56
CA ILE A 5 -12.83 22.49 -36.35
C ILE A 5 -12.97 21.57 -37.57
N ARG A 6 -11.85 21.27 -38.24
CA ARG A 6 -11.83 20.33 -39.37
C ARG A 6 -11.56 18.92 -38.85
N ASP A 7 -12.57 18.06 -38.93
CA ASP A 7 -12.57 16.71 -38.39
C ASP A 7 -11.89 15.65 -39.28
N SER A 8 -11.09 16.02 -40.28
CA SER A 8 -10.43 15.05 -41.15
C SER A 8 -8.95 14.86 -40.81
N ILE A 9 -8.67 13.77 -40.11
CA ILE A 9 -7.32 13.22 -39.97
C ILE A 9 -6.92 12.66 -41.35
N PRO A 10 -5.81 13.10 -41.96
CA PRO A 10 -5.43 12.64 -43.30
C PRO A 10 -5.07 11.15 -43.31
N HIS A 11 -5.81 10.37 -44.11
CA HIS A 11 -5.71 8.92 -44.29
C HIS A 11 -4.43 8.40 -45.01
N HIS A 12 -3.36 9.18 -45.16
CA HIS A 12 -2.19 8.80 -45.99
C HIS A 12 -0.91 8.44 -45.22
N LEU A 13 -0.97 8.30 -43.89
CA LEU A 13 0.14 7.73 -43.12
C LEU A 13 0.00 6.22 -43.07
N ASN A 14 0.30 5.56 -44.19
CA ASN A 14 0.58 4.13 -44.23
C ASN A 14 1.93 3.89 -43.54
N TRP A 15 1.94 4.03 -42.21
CA TRP A 15 3.08 3.71 -41.38
C TRP A 15 3.20 2.19 -41.33
N THR A 16 3.82 1.63 -42.36
CA THR A 16 4.31 0.26 -42.32
C THR A 16 5.52 0.28 -41.39
N PRO A 17 5.47 -0.36 -40.20
CA PRO A 17 6.64 -0.49 -39.38
C PRO A 17 7.68 -1.23 -40.20
N ARG A 18 8.74 -0.52 -40.61
CA ARG A 18 9.88 -1.18 -41.26
C ARG A 18 10.44 -2.17 -40.24
N PRO A 19 10.74 -3.42 -40.62
CA PRO A 19 11.42 -4.35 -39.72
C PRO A 19 12.75 -3.72 -39.36
N ILE A 20 12.86 -3.18 -38.15
CA ILE A 20 14.11 -2.62 -37.66
C ILE A 20 15.01 -3.84 -37.41
N ASN A 21 16.07 -3.95 -38.20
CA ASN A 21 17.04 -5.02 -38.09
C ASN A 21 17.95 -4.72 -36.89
N ASP A 22 17.41 -4.97 -35.70
CA ASP A 22 17.83 -4.43 -34.42
C ASP A 22 18.60 -5.46 -33.57
N GLU A 23 19.40 -6.35 -34.18
CA GLU A 23 20.17 -7.34 -33.42
C GLU A 23 21.02 -6.69 -32.31
N LYS A 24 21.65 -5.54 -32.61
CA LYS A 24 22.45 -4.77 -31.63
C LYS A 24 21.59 -4.06 -30.57
N THR A 25 20.36 -3.69 -30.91
CA THR A 25 19.42 -3.02 -29.99
C THR A 25 18.80 -4.04 -29.03
N TYR A 26 18.54 -5.26 -29.50
CA TYR A 26 18.05 -6.37 -28.68
C TYR A 26 19.07 -6.77 -27.60
N GLU A 27 20.35 -6.90 -27.94
CA GLU A 27 21.41 -7.20 -26.97
C GLU A 27 21.57 -6.10 -25.91
N LYS A 28 21.45 -4.83 -26.31
CA LYS A 28 21.53 -3.69 -25.40
C LYS A 28 20.33 -3.65 -24.44
N CYS A 29 19.12 -3.95 -24.91
CA CYS A 29 17.93 -4.06 -24.07
C CYS A 29 17.98 -5.27 -23.12
N LYS A 30 18.55 -6.40 -23.55
CA LYS A 30 18.70 -7.58 -22.71
C LYS A 30 19.70 -7.35 -21.57
N SER A 31 20.84 -6.74 -21.87
CA SER A 31 21.89 -6.47 -20.87
C SER A 31 21.51 -5.41 -19.83
N SER A 32 20.66 -4.44 -20.18
CA SER A 32 20.17 -3.43 -19.22
C SER A 32 19.12 -4.01 -18.27
N ASN A 33 18.27 -4.91 -18.75
CA ASN A 33 17.25 -5.57 -17.94
C ASN A 33 17.88 -6.51 -16.90
N ASP A 34 18.90 -7.28 -17.29
CA ASP A 34 19.66 -8.13 -16.36
C ASP A 34 20.37 -7.32 -15.26
N LYS A 35 20.94 -6.16 -15.61
CA LYS A 35 21.58 -5.26 -14.64
C LYS A 35 20.56 -4.61 -13.70
N ALA A 36 19.37 -4.28 -14.19
CA ALA A 36 18.30 -3.73 -13.36
C ALA A 36 17.70 -4.78 -12.42
N SER A 37 17.53 -6.01 -12.89
CA SER A 37 17.09 -7.17 -12.10
C SER A 37 18.08 -7.50 -10.98
N ARG A 38 19.38 -7.59 -11.30
CA ARG A 38 20.43 -7.89 -10.30
C ARG A 38 20.60 -6.84 -9.20
N ARG A 39 20.24 -5.59 -9.46
CA ARG A 39 20.32 -4.49 -8.45
C ARG A 39 19.11 -4.44 -7.52
N ARG A 40 18.02 -5.12 -7.86
CA ARG A 40 16.86 -5.26 -6.98
C ARG A 40 16.96 -6.59 -6.27
N THR A 41 17.84 -6.67 -5.28
CA THR A 41 17.76 -7.73 -4.26
C THR A 41 16.48 -7.48 -3.47
N ALA A 42 15.34 -7.89 -4.04
CA ALA A 42 14.08 -7.92 -3.32
C ALA A 42 14.33 -8.79 -2.09
N LYS A 43 14.30 -8.18 -0.90
CA LYS A 43 14.44 -8.93 0.35
C LYS A 43 13.41 -10.06 0.30
N ALA A 44 13.90 -11.29 0.44
CA ALA A 44 13.01 -12.43 0.59
C ALA A 44 12.05 -12.09 1.74
N SER A 45 10.76 -12.24 1.48
CA SER A 45 9.74 -12.01 2.49
C SER A 45 9.49 -13.31 3.21
N ASP A 46 9.65 -13.27 4.53
CA ASP A 46 9.51 -14.43 5.42
C ASP A 46 8.04 -14.75 5.76
N LEU A 47 7.07 -14.16 5.05
CA LEU A 47 5.65 -14.40 5.30
C LEU A 47 5.23 -15.82 4.90
N GLN A 48 4.66 -16.57 5.83
CA GLN A 48 4.20 -17.94 5.65
C GLN A 48 2.66 -18.02 5.68
N ILE A 49 2.13 -19.16 5.23
CA ILE A 49 0.70 -19.46 5.35
C ILE A 49 0.36 -19.60 6.83
N GLY A 50 -0.68 -18.92 7.29
CA GLY A 50 -1.08 -18.83 8.70
C GLY A 50 -0.62 -17.56 9.41
N ASP A 51 0.30 -16.79 8.84
CA ASP A 51 0.75 -15.53 9.46
C ASP A 51 -0.36 -14.48 9.47
N PHE A 52 -0.38 -13.70 10.55
CA PHE A 52 -1.19 -12.51 10.66
C PHE A 52 -0.49 -11.32 9.99
N VAL A 53 -1.21 -10.60 9.14
CA VAL A 53 -0.70 -9.47 8.37
C VAL A 53 -1.68 -8.30 8.35
N LEU A 54 -1.18 -7.08 8.22
CA LEU A 54 -1.97 -5.90 7.89
C LEU A 54 -1.89 -5.62 6.39
N MET A 55 -3.04 -5.35 5.77
CA MET A 55 -3.11 -4.98 4.37
C MET A 55 -2.90 -3.47 4.21
N LYS A 56 -2.13 -3.07 3.20
CA LYS A 56 -1.98 -1.67 2.81
C LYS A 56 -3.30 -1.15 2.22
N ASP A 57 -3.72 0.03 2.67
CA ASP A 57 -4.92 0.68 2.13
C ASP A 57 -4.69 1.06 0.66
N GLN A 58 -5.68 0.73 -0.19
CA GLN A 58 -5.64 1.00 -1.63
C GLN A 58 -6.30 2.31 -1.99
N THR A 59 -7.08 2.87 -1.08
CA THR A 59 -7.73 4.15 -1.29
C THR A 59 -6.63 5.20 -1.48
N PRO A 60 -6.63 5.98 -2.57
CA PRO A 60 -5.74 7.13 -2.71
C PRO A 60 -6.14 8.15 -1.63
N GLY A 61 -5.55 8.01 -0.45
CA GLY A 61 -6.09 8.57 0.78
C GLY A 61 -5.14 9.55 1.42
N SER A 62 -5.69 10.74 1.70
CA SER A 62 -5.23 11.81 2.59
C SER A 62 -3.95 11.53 3.41
N LYS A 63 -3.06 12.53 3.49
CA LYS A 63 -1.82 12.52 4.30
C LYS A 63 -2.05 12.16 5.78
N PHE A 64 -3.29 12.23 6.27
CA PHE A 64 -3.67 11.94 7.65
C PHE A 64 -4.16 10.50 7.87
N ARG A 65 -4.31 9.68 6.83
CA ARG A 65 -4.75 8.28 6.97
C ARG A 65 -3.55 7.36 7.20
N LEU A 66 -3.74 6.37 8.05
CA LEU A 66 -2.74 5.34 8.26
C LEU A 66 -2.57 4.49 6.98
N PRO A 67 -1.32 4.16 6.60
CA PRO A 67 -1.06 3.45 5.35
C PRO A 67 -1.52 1.98 5.36
N PHE A 68 -1.82 1.44 6.53
CA PHE A 68 -2.27 0.05 6.71
C PHE A 68 -3.61 0.04 7.43
N GLU A 69 -4.45 -0.90 7.05
CA GLU A 69 -5.69 -1.16 7.76
C GLU A 69 -5.41 -1.76 9.14
N HIS A 70 -6.20 -1.39 10.14
CA HIS A 70 -6.10 -1.94 11.50
C HIS A 70 -6.59 -3.38 11.61
N ARG A 71 -7.30 -3.88 10.59
CA ARG A 71 -7.87 -5.23 10.61
C ARG A 71 -6.78 -6.23 10.26
N PRO A 72 -6.50 -7.22 11.13
CA PRO A 72 -5.56 -8.28 10.81
C PRO A 72 -6.19 -9.27 9.82
N TRP A 73 -5.39 -9.65 8.83
CA TRP A 73 -5.70 -10.66 7.83
C TRP A 73 -4.82 -11.88 8.08
N ILE A 74 -5.31 -13.07 7.69
CA ILE A 74 -4.53 -14.31 7.78
C ILE A 74 -4.17 -14.75 6.37
N ILE A 75 -2.91 -15.10 6.14
CA ILE A 75 -2.48 -15.66 4.85
C ILE A 75 -3.03 -17.08 4.71
N VAL A 76 -3.82 -17.32 3.67
CA VAL A 76 -4.42 -18.64 3.38
C VAL A 76 -3.66 -19.36 2.28
N GLN A 77 -3.16 -18.64 1.27
CA GLN A 77 -2.44 -19.23 0.15
C GLN A 77 -1.30 -18.32 -0.30
N ARG A 78 -0.22 -18.94 -0.79
CA ARG A 78 0.93 -18.24 -1.38
C ARG A 78 1.29 -18.85 -2.73
N GLN A 79 1.39 -18.01 -3.75
CA GLN A 79 1.81 -18.35 -5.11
C GLN A 79 2.94 -17.40 -5.54
N GLY A 80 4.18 -17.75 -5.19
CA GLY A 80 5.36 -16.92 -5.44
C GLY A 80 5.32 -15.59 -4.66
N THR A 81 5.17 -14.47 -5.38
CA THR A 81 5.03 -13.12 -4.80
C THR A 81 3.58 -12.72 -4.55
N ILE A 82 2.61 -13.52 -5.03
CA ILE A 82 1.19 -13.28 -4.84
C ILE A 82 0.73 -14.07 -3.60
N VAL A 83 -0.04 -13.40 -2.75
CA VAL A 83 -0.56 -13.92 -1.49
C VAL A 83 -2.05 -13.69 -1.46
N VAL A 84 -2.78 -14.71 -1.01
CA VAL A 84 -4.21 -14.67 -0.73
C VAL A 84 -4.39 -14.56 0.77
N ALA A 85 -4.97 -13.46 1.23
CA ALA A 85 -5.24 -13.21 2.63
C ALA A 85 -6.75 -13.13 2.88
N ARG A 86 -7.20 -13.67 4.01
CA ARG A 86 -8.62 -13.70 4.39
C ARG A 86 -8.84 -12.99 5.72
N CYS A 87 -9.89 -12.19 5.78
CA CYS A 87 -10.39 -11.59 7.01
C CYS A 87 -11.90 -11.83 7.08
N LYS A 88 -12.34 -12.65 8.03
CA LYS A 88 -13.75 -13.04 8.19
C LYS A 88 -14.34 -13.65 6.90
N THR A 89 -15.14 -12.87 6.17
CA THR A 89 -15.83 -13.24 4.94
C THR A 89 -15.17 -12.70 3.67
N GLU A 90 -14.18 -11.83 3.81
CA GLU A 90 -13.51 -11.19 2.69
C GLU A 90 -12.19 -11.89 2.38
N GLU A 91 -11.87 -11.99 1.10
CA GLU A 91 -10.63 -12.56 0.59
C GLU A 91 -9.98 -11.58 -0.38
N PHE A 92 -8.68 -11.37 -0.24
CA PHE A 92 -7.90 -10.47 -1.07
C PHE A 92 -6.65 -11.15 -1.61
N THR A 93 -6.46 -11.03 -2.92
CA THR A 93 -5.30 -11.55 -3.63
C THR A 93 -4.42 -10.40 -4.08
N ARG A 94 -3.22 -10.28 -3.50
CA ARG A 94 -2.29 -9.17 -3.76
C ARG A 94 -0.82 -9.60 -3.69
N ASN A 95 0.07 -8.72 -4.14
CA ASN A 95 1.50 -8.93 -3.97
C ASN A 95 1.87 -8.91 -2.47
N ILE A 96 2.83 -9.73 -2.07
CA ILE A 96 3.38 -9.81 -0.71
C ILE A 96 3.83 -8.46 -0.16
N SER A 97 4.28 -7.54 -1.01
CA SER A 97 4.66 -6.17 -0.62
C SER A 97 3.50 -5.29 -0.15
N ALA A 98 2.26 -5.69 -0.44
CA ALA A 98 1.06 -5.01 0.03
C ALA A 98 0.71 -5.39 1.48
N PHE A 99 1.40 -6.38 2.05
CA PHE A 99 1.16 -6.88 3.39
C PHE A 99 2.32 -6.52 4.31
N LYS A 100 2.00 -6.19 5.56
CA LYS A 100 2.97 -6.00 6.64
C LYS A 100 2.73 -7.04 7.72
N CYS A 101 3.78 -7.72 8.15
CA CYS A 101 3.68 -8.70 9.23
C CYS A 101 3.09 -8.04 10.50
N TYR A 102 2.10 -8.69 11.10
CA TYR A 102 1.43 -8.24 12.30
C TYR A 102 1.62 -9.29 13.39
N TYR A 103 2.44 -8.95 14.37
CA TYR A 103 2.46 -9.70 15.61
C TYR A 103 1.42 -9.04 16.50
N PRO A 104 0.28 -9.70 16.79
CA PRO A 104 -0.54 -9.22 17.90
C PRO A 104 0.40 -9.12 19.08
N ALA A 105 0.28 -8.04 19.86
CA ALA A 105 0.89 -8.02 21.17
C ALA A 105 0.21 -9.12 21.98
N MET A 106 0.59 -10.39 21.74
CA MET A 106 0.59 -11.43 22.74
C MET A 106 1.17 -10.71 23.92
N SER A 107 0.31 -10.49 24.91
CA SER A 107 0.63 -9.76 26.12
C SER A 107 2.03 -10.16 26.51
N LEU A 108 3.00 -9.33 26.10
CA LEU A 108 4.23 -9.20 26.82
C LEU A 108 3.63 -8.71 28.12
N SER A 109 3.41 -9.66 29.03
CA SER A 109 3.41 -9.36 30.43
C SER A 109 4.75 -8.67 30.58
N THR A 110 4.77 -7.36 30.33
CA THR A 110 5.77 -6.46 30.83
C THR A 110 5.87 -6.96 32.25
N PRO A 111 6.95 -7.65 32.64
CA PRO A 111 7.09 -8.04 34.02
C PRO A 111 6.98 -6.70 34.71
N SER A 112 5.82 -6.46 35.34
CA SER A 112 5.45 -5.18 35.93
C SER A 112 6.71 -4.76 36.64
N PRO A 113 7.38 -3.67 36.22
CA PRO A 113 8.75 -3.40 36.58
C PRO A 113 8.77 -3.57 38.09
N ARG A 114 9.31 -4.71 38.52
CA ARG A 114 9.38 -5.06 39.93
C ARG A 114 10.08 -3.84 40.45
N ALA A 115 9.42 -3.11 41.33
CA ALA A 115 9.93 -1.88 41.89
C ALA A 115 11.27 -2.24 42.52
N GLU A 116 12.32 -2.22 41.71
CA GLU A 116 13.68 -2.17 42.17
C GLU A 116 13.65 -0.83 42.88
N PRO A 117 13.71 -0.83 44.23
CA PRO A 117 13.77 0.41 44.96
C PRO A 117 14.92 1.16 44.32
N PHE A 118 14.60 2.30 43.70
CA PHE A 118 15.62 3.20 43.21
C PHE A 118 16.65 3.29 44.32
N PRO A 119 17.91 2.84 44.13
CA PRO A 119 18.89 2.99 45.18
C PRO A 119 18.91 4.48 45.47
N ASP A 120 18.55 4.81 46.72
CA ASP A 120 18.48 6.17 47.21
C ASP A 120 19.64 6.93 46.61
N ARG A 121 19.30 7.85 45.71
CA ARG A 121 20.24 8.62 44.92
C ARG A 121 20.93 9.53 45.93
N LEU A 122 21.97 8.99 46.58
CA LEU A 122 22.87 9.74 47.43
C LEU A 122 23.31 10.95 46.61
N ALA A 123 22.92 12.11 47.16
CA ALA A 123 23.09 13.45 46.65
C ALA A 123 24.23 13.58 45.62
N SER A 124 23.87 13.78 44.36
CA SER A 124 24.76 14.46 43.43
C SER A 124 24.79 15.93 43.84
N PRO A 125 25.95 16.50 44.19
CA PRO A 125 26.05 17.91 44.55
C PRO A 125 25.68 18.77 43.34
N ALA A 126 25.01 19.88 43.65
CA ALA A 126 24.59 20.91 42.74
C ALA A 126 25.69 21.26 41.73
N VAL A 127 25.41 21.04 40.45
CA VAL A 127 26.07 21.78 39.37
C VAL A 127 25.10 22.86 38.94
N ASP A 128 25.45 24.07 39.35
CA ASP A 128 24.90 25.34 38.94
C ASP A 128 24.82 25.49 37.41
N ALA A 129 23.94 26.41 37.00
CA ALA A 129 23.84 27.07 35.71
C ALA A 129 23.01 26.38 34.61
N TRP A 130 21.68 26.45 34.75
CA TRP A 130 20.82 26.72 33.60
C TRP A 130 20.40 28.18 33.59
N ALA A 131 20.88 28.92 32.59
CA ALA A 131 20.47 30.27 32.28
C ALA A 131 18.99 30.32 31.83
N PRO A 132 18.25 31.42 32.08
CA PRO A 132 16.88 31.56 31.62
C PRO A 132 16.86 31.96 30.13
N ILE A 133 16.43 31.05 29.26
CA ILE A 133 15.95 31.44 27.92
C ILE A 133 14.48 31.79 28.08
N GLY A 134 14.23 33.09 28.25
CA GLY A 134 12.92 33.65 27.98
C GLY A 134 12.66 33.65 26.48
N GLN A 135 11.49 33.17 26.07
CA GLN A 135 10.69 33.87 25.08
C GLN A 135 9.24 33.39 25.12
N THR A 136 8.42 34.27 25.70
CA THR A 136 6.98 34.39 25.50
C THR A 136 6.67 34.57 24.02
N VAL A 137 5.88 33.68 23.42
CA VAL A 137 5.08 33.98 22.23
C VAL A 137 3.70 33.34 22.39
N ALA A 138 2.69 34.13 22.01
CA ALA A 138 1.28 34.13 22.41
C ALA A 138 0.44 32.89 22.08
N PRO A 139 -0.71 32.72 22.77
CA PRO A 139 -1.77 31.82 22.33
C PRO A 139 -2.44 32.37 21.07
N ASN A 140 -2.28 31.69 19.94
CA ASN A 140 -3.07 31.97 18.74
C ASN A 140 -4.38 31.19 18.85
N GLN A 141 -5.43 31.92 19.20
CA GLN A 141 -6.80 31.45 19.27
C GLN A 141 -7.41 31.62 17.88
N GLU A 142 -7.35 30.58 17.05
CA GLU A 142 -8.14 30.52 15.82
C GLU A 142 -9.31 29.57 16.03
N ASP A 143 -10.44 30.19 16.37
CA ASP A 143 -11.78 29.65 16.32
C ASP A 143 -12.11 29.33 14.86
N VAL A 144 -12.13 28.04 14.51
CA VAL A 144 -12.71 27.58 13.24
C VAL A 144 -13.84 26.63 13.57
N SER A 145 -14.96 27.22 13.97
CA SER A 145 -16.28 26.64 13.82
C SER A 145 -16.53 26.30 12.35
N ALA A 146 -16.30 25.04 11.99
CA ALA A 146 -16.80 24.46 10.74
C ALA A 146 -17.73 23.31 11.10
N SER A 147 -19.03 23.62 11.17
CA SER A 147 -20.12 22.66 11.21
C SER A 147 -20.05 21.74 10.00
N PRO A 148 -20.05 20.41 10.15
CA PRO A 148 -20.29 19.50 9.03
C PRO A 148 -21.76 19.61 8.64
N GLN A 149 -22.02 20.08 7.41
CA GLN A 149 -23.30 19.87 6.76
C GLN A 149 -23.56 18.36 6.66
N GLU A 150 -24.70 17.95 7.19
CA GLU A 150 -25.29 16.64 6.95
C GLU A 150 -25.73 16.57 5.48
N ASP A 151 -24.87 16.04 4.59
CA ASP A 151 -25.29 15.67 3.25
C ASP A 151 -26.00 14.31 3.31
N SER A 152 -27.29 14.47 3.55
CA SER A 152 -28.35 13.49 3.54
C SER A 152 -28.50 12.85 2.16
N MET A 153 -28.36 11.53 2.16
CA MET A 153 -29.09 10.61 1.28
C MET A 153 -28.89 10.74 -0.23
N ARG A 154 -28.21 9.73 -0.79
CA ARG A 154 -28.78 8.88 -1.85
C ARG A 154 -27.91 7.65 -2.09
N GLU A 155 -28.38 6.50 -1.61
CA GLU A 155 -28.07 5.22 -2.24
C GLU A 155 -28.83 5.12 -3.56
N PRO A 156 -28.16 4.84 -4.69
CA PRO A 156 -28.77 4.11 -5.79
C PRO A 156 -28.50 2.62 -5.62
N LEU A 157 -29.60 1.90 -5.40
CA LEU A 157 -29.75 0.44 -5.44
C LEU A 157 -28.89 -0.21 -6.54
N LEU A 158 -27.94 -1.04 -6.11
CA LEU A 158 -27.24 -1.99 -6.98
C LEU A 158 -28.24 -3.08 -7.42
N MET A 159 -28.56 -3.11 -8.71
CA MET A 159 -29.19 -4.29 -9.34
C MET A 159 -28.08 -5.30 -9.70
N PRO A 160 -28.14 -6.56 -9.26
CA PRO A 160 -27.24 -7.59 -9.75
C PRO A 160 -27.66 -8.00 -11.18
N SER A 161 -26.84 -7.64 -12.18
CA SER A 161 -26.94 -8.23 -13.51
C SER A 161 -26.32 -9.62 -13.50
N GLU A 162 -27.18 -10.64 -13.50
CA GLU A 162 -26.82 -12.04 -13.73
C GLU A 162 -26.36 -12.23 -15.18
N HIS A 163 -25.06 -12.09 -15.44
CA HIS A 163 -24.47 -12.62 -16.66
C HIS A 163 -23.99 -14.05 -16.41
N LYS A 164 -24.85 -15.02 -16.76
CA LYS A 164 -24.46 -16.40 -17.00
C LYS A 164 -23.46 -16.43 -18.16
N ALA A 165 -22.21 -16.76 -17.86
CA ALA A 165 -21.22 -17.11 -18.87
C ALA A 165 -21.40 -18.58 -19.23
N ASP A 166 -21.91 -18.83 -20.44
CA ASP A 166 -21.80 -20.13 -21.11
C ASP A 166 -20.33 -20.37 -21.45
N CYS A 167 -19.70 -21.33 -20.78
CA CYS A 167 -18.38 -21.86 -21.16
C CYS A 167 -18.58 -23.03 -22.13
N PRO A 168 -18.18 -22.93 -23.42
CA PRO A 168 -18.13 -24.09 -24.29
C PRO A 168 -16.96 -25.02 -23.95
N ALA A 169 -17.22 -26.29 -24.22
CA ALA A 169 -16.56 -27.47 -23.70
C ALA A 169 -15.09 -27.68 -24.14
N HIS A 170 -14.38 -28.35 -23.24
CA HIS A 170 -13.19 -29.17 -23.43
C HIS A 170 -12.90 -29.61 -24.87
N THR A 171 -11.72 -29.25 -25.39
CA THR A 171 -11.08 -30.00 -26.47
C THR A 171 -9.95 -30.84 -25.86
N SER A 172 -10.21 -32.13 -25.70
CA SER A 172 -9.20 -33.14 -25.39
C SER A 172 -8.31 -33.38 -26.61
N TYR A 173 -7.01 -33.13 -26.48
CA TYR A 173 -6.01 -33.65 -27.40
C TYR A 173 -5.68 -35.09 -27.00
N ALA A 174 -5.89 -36.02 -27.93
CA ALA A 174 -5.40 -37.39 -27.86
C ALA A 174 -3.91 -37.43 -28.22
N ILE A 175 -3.20 -38.34 -27.57
CA ILE A 175 -1.75 -38.61 -27.65
C ILE A 175 -1.39 -39.18 -29.03
#